data_AF-A0A7Y2MT24-F1
#
_entry.id   AF-A0A7Y2MT24-F1
#
_cell.length_a   1.000
_cell.length_b   1.000
_cell.length_c   1.000
_cell.angle_alpha   90.00
_cell.angle_beta   90.00
_cell.angle_gamma   90.00
#
_symmetry.space_group_name_H-M   'P 1'
#
loop_
_entity.id
_entity.type
_entity.pdbx_description
1 polymer ?
#
loop_
_entity_poly.entity_id
_entity_poly.type
_entity_poly.pdbx_seq_one_letter_code
_entity_poly.pdbx_strand_id
1 'polypeptide(L)'
;MEHLEKEIQEDPKRMGRLLKIEEFTQRAIRSGSNTRSVITIPVVVHVVYNTATENISDAQIQSQIDILNEDFRRLNADASNTPIEFQGVAADAEIEFCLATVAPNGAPTNGITRTQTTITSFGTNDQVKYTSSGGKDAWPSDEYLNVWVCDITGGILGYAQFPGGDAATDGVVNDYAYFGNIGTATPPFDLGRTMTHEVGHWLNLRHIWGDGGCGVDDFVSDTPTAGGPNYTGTPCTFPGPNSCNDGTGDLPDMFQNYMDYSDDACMNLFTSGQKARMNALFDLGGFRESLLTSNGCGTPLPPSCDDGYQNGEETGVDCGGPDCPACPTCDDGVMNGEETGIDCGGPDCPACPCLDNEVSITLNFDNYPEETSWQILNDINQVVASGGTYGNQPDGSTLVIDVCLTDGCYDFGILDSYGDGICCGYGNGSYSVTDDAGNILASGGSFGFSETTAFCLPGCQIDVDVNAASGYGSIMDAIGCATSGEIITLTSAIAGMTIDLGSMGIIIDKSLTIEANPADNIILTSSGSAPTIILNSGFTLTLRGFEIQSTSVDQPTISNNGILILDNSTIKNNMGNPQLINSTGSQVQVMNSSSLRK
;
A
#
# COMPACT_ATOMS: atom_id res chain seq x y z
N MET A 1 19.55 6.62 -16.42
CA MET A 1 19.69 6.26 -14.98
C MET A 1 20.05 7.42 -14.05
N GLU A 2 20.66 8.51 -14.51
CA GLU A 2 20.89 9.70 -13.67
C GLU A 2 19.62 10.24 -13.00
N HIS A 3 18.45 10.12 -13.66
CA HIS A 3 17.17 10.49 -13.06
C HIS A 3 16.78 9.57 -11.89
N LEU A 4 16.88 8.24 -12.03
CA LEU A 4 16.62 7.31 -10.92
C LEU A 4 17.61 7.51 -9.76
N GLU A 5 18.89 7.75 -10.05
CA GLU A 5 19.88 8.05 -9.02
C GLU A 5 19.54 9.35 -8.27
N LYS A 6 19.07 10.35 -9.00
CA LYS A 6 18.57 11.59 -8.42
C LYS A 6 17.32 11.34 -7.55
N GLU A 7 16.35 10.56 -8.01
CA GLU A 7 15.20 10.15 -7.19
C GLU A 7 15.63 9.40 -5.93
N ILE A 8 16.66 8.55 -6.02
CA ILE A 8 17.23 7.83 -4.85
C ILE A 8 17.93 8.81 -3.89
N GLN A 9 18.56 9.87 -4.41
CA GLN A 9 19.18 10.92 -3.59
C GLN A 9 18.15 11.84 -2.95
N GLU A 10 17.05 12.13 -3.64
CA GLU A 10 15.98 13.03 -3.19
C GLU A 10 14.96 12.32 -2.26
N ASP A 11 14.77 11.00 -2.43
CA ASP A 11 13.92 10.17 -1.56
C ASP A 11 14.70 8.96 -1.02
N PRO A 12 15.16 8.99 0.24
CA PRO A 12 15.87 7.88 0.89
C PRO A 12 15.07 6.56 0.95
N LYS A 13 13.73 6.59 0.82
CA LYS A 13 12.86 5.39 0.79
C LYS A 13 12.72 4.79 -0.61
N ARG A 14 13.16 5.50 -1.67
CA ARG A 14 13.08 5.06 -3.08
C ARG A 14 13.72 3.70 -3.27
N MET A 15 14.90 3.48 -2.71
CA MET A 15 15.61 2.19 -2.81
C MET A 15 14.82 1.04 -2.18
N GLY A 16 14.18 1.28 -1.02
CA GLY A 16 13.33 0.29 -0.37
C GLY A 16 12.11 -0.09 -1.22
N ARG A 17 11.49 0.87 -1.92
CA ARG A 17 10.39 0.59 -2.85
C ARG A 17 10.85 -0.18 -4.08
N LEU A 18 12.00 0.16 -4.66
CA LEU A 18 12.62 -0.59 -5.76
C LEU A 18 12.90 -2.05 -5.37
N LEU A 19 13.37 -2.30 -4.14
CA LEU A 19 13.59 -3.67 -3.64
C LEU A 19 12.28 -4.45 -3.49
N LYS A 20 11.20 -3.82 -3.01
CA LYS A 20 9.88 -4.45 -2.94
C LYS A 20 9.34 -4.80 -4.34
N ILE A 21 9.52 -3.90 -5.30
CA ILE A 21 9.15 -4.12 -6.70
C ILE A 21 9.95 -5.30 -7.27
N GLU A 22 11.25 -5.38 -7.01
CA GLU A 22 12.08 -6.49 -7.46
C GLU A 22 11.64 -7.82 -6.82
N GLU A 23 11.41 -7.85 -5.51
CA GLU A 23 10.96 -9.06 -4.83
C GLU A 23 9.61 -9.56 -5.38
N PHE A 24 8.67 -8.63 -5.59
CA PHE A 24 7.38 -8.93 -6.20
C PHE A 24 7.55 -9.45 -7.63
N THR A 25 8.34 -8.77 -8.46
CA THR A 25 8.61 -9.16 -9.86
C THR A 25 9.18 -10.57 -9.94
N GLN A 26 10.18 -10.89 -9.13
CA GLN A 26 10.78 -12.23 -9.09
C GLN A 26 9.79 -13.29 -8.59
N ARG A 27 8.90 -12.94 -7.66
CA ARG A 27 7.85 -13.84 -7.17
C ARG A 27 6.81 -14.13 -8.25
N ALA A 28 6.35 -13.12 -8.97
CA ALA A 28 5.43 -13.21 -10.09
C ALA A 28 5.99 -14.05 -11.24
N ILE A 29 7.25 -13.81 -11.63
CA ILE A 29 7.92 -14.59 -12.67
C ILE A 29 8.02 -16.08 -12.28
N ARG A 30 8.33 -16.38 -11.01
CA ARG A 30 8.40 -17.77 -10.51
C ARG A 30 7.05 -18.47 -10.39
N SER A 31 5.98 -17.73 -10.08
CA SER A 31 4.64 -18.32 -9.94
C SER A 31 4.02 -18.70 -11.29
N GLY A 32 4.53 -18.14 -12.39
CA GLY A 32 4.14 -18.54 -13.75
C GLY A 32 2.71 -18.14 -14.13
N SER A 33 2.19 -17.06 -13.52
CA SER A 33 0.79 -16.64 -13.64
C SER A 33 0.44 -15.88 -14.95
N ASN A 34 1.14 -16.13 -16.07
CA ASN A 34 0.81 -15.48 -17.34
C ASN A 34 -0.27 -16.27 -18.10
N THR A 35 -1.52 -16.08 -17.66
CA THR A 35 -2.73 -16.50 -18.40
C THR A 35 -3.51 -15.31 -18.97
N ARG A 36 -2.95 -14.10 -18.91
CA ARG A 36 -3.64 -12.89 -19.35
C ARG A 36 -3.58 -12.70 -20.86
N SER A 37 -4.64 -12.06 -21.39
CA SER A 37 -4.67 -11.52 -22.74
C SER A 37 -3.73 -10.33 -22.87
N VAL A 38 -3.60 -9.82 -24.10
CA VAL A 38 -2.91 -8.55 -24.39
C VAL A 38 -3.37 -7.44 -23.45
N ILE A 39 -2.41 -6.73 -22.86
CA ILE A 39 -2.62 -5.59 -21.97
C ILE A 39 -2.76 -4.34 -22.84
N THR A 40 -3.75 -3.50 -22.60
CA THR A 40 -3.94 -2.24 -23.33
C THR A 40 -3.76 -1.08 -22.36
N ILE A 41 -2.81 -0.19 -22.64
CA ILE A 41 -2.43 0.94 -21.78
C ILE A 41 -2.96 2.25 -22.39
N PRO A 42 -3.83 2.99 -21.68
CA PRO A 42 -4.23 4.33 -22.10
C PRO A 42 -3.09 5.32 -21.95
N VAL A 43 -2.87 6.12 -23.00
CA VAL A 43 -1.78 7.10 -23.08
C VAL A 43 -2.35 8.50 -23.23
N VAL A 44 -1.83 9.44 -22.44
CA VAL A 44 -2.03 10.87 -22.66
C VAL A 44 -0.70 11.53 -23.00
N VAL A 45 -0.69 12.31 -24.08
CA VAL A 45 0.50 13.03 -24.56
C VAL A 45 0.36 14.51 -24.26
N HIS A 46 1.22 15.01 -23.37
CA HIS A 46 1.34 16.42 -23.01
C HIS A 46 2.41 17.10 -23.84
N VAL A 47 2.02 17.78 -24.92
CA VAL A 47 2.93 18.63 -25.71
C VAL A 47 3.11 19.96 -24.99
N VAL A 48 4.30 20.19 -24.43
CA VAL A 48 4.67 21.44 -23.76
C VAL A 48 5.66 22.18 -24.65
N TYR A 49 5.26 23.32 -25.22
CA TYR A 49 5.98 23.95 -26.32
C TYR A 49 6.25 25.44 -26.11
N ASN A 50 7.46 25.89 -26.41
CA ASN A 50 7.87 27.28 -26.44
C ASN A 50 7.76 27.86 -27.85
N THR A 51 8.22 27.12 -28.86
CA THR A 51 8.18 27.52 -30.27
C THR A 51 7.15 26.75 -31.08
N ALA A 52 6.85 27.23 -32.29
CA ALA A 52 5.92 26.55 -33.20
C ALA A 52 6.45 25.19 -33.69
N THR A 53 7.77 24.98 -33.68
CA THR A 53 8.40 23.71 -34.09
C THR A 53 8.17 22.63 -33.03
N GLU A 54 8.28 22.98 -31.75
CA GLU A 54 8.04 22.07 -30.61
C GLU A 54 6.57 21.65 -30.48
N ASN A 55 5.64 22.41 -31.07
CA ASN A 55 4.21 22.09 -31.09
C ASN A 55 3.91 21.01 -32.16
N ILE A 56 4.46 19.80 -31.97
CA ILE A 56 4.46 18.69 -32.93
C ILE A 56 3.05 18.28 -33.36
N SER A 57 2.90 17.81 -34.60
CA SER A 57 1.59 17.47 -35.16
C SER A 57 0.95 16.23 -34.51
N ASP A 58 -0.39 16.14 -34.51
CA ASP A 58 -1.12 14.94 -34.08
C ASP A 58 -0.67 13.68 -34.85
N ALA A 59 -0.33 13.83 -36.15
CA ALA A 59 0.15 12.71 -36.97
C ALA A 59 1.51 12.18 -36.48
N GLN A 60 2.41 13.07 -36.03
CA GLN A 60 3.68 12.66 -35.43
C GLN A 60 3.45 11.95 -34.10
N ILE A 61 2.49 12.41 -33.30
CA ILE A 61 2.11 11.74 -32.06
C ILE A 61 1.54 10.35 -32.34
N GLN A 62 0.61 10.24 -33.28
CA GLN A 62 0.06 8.95 -33.68
C GLN A 62 1.15 8.00 -34.19
N SER A 63 2.12 8.49 -34.96
CA SER A 63 3.24 7.66 -35.42
C SER A 63 4.03 7.03 -34.27
N GLN A 64 4.19 7.74 -33.14
CA GLN A 64 4.86 7.18 -31.97
C GLN A 64 4.04 6.08 -31.29
N ILE A 65 2.72 6.25 -31.22
CA ILE A 65 1.81 5.24 -30.68
C ILE A 65 1.80 3.99 -31.56
N ASP A 66 1.84 4.16 -32.88
CA ASP A 66 1.95 3.05 -33.83
C ASP A 66 3.28 2.29 -33.63
N ILE A 67 4.40 3.00 -33.47
CA ILE A 67 5.73 2.41 -33.20
C ILE A 67 5.76 1.65 -31.87
N LEU A 68 5.18 2.20 -30.81
CA LEU A 68 5.07 1.49 -29.52
C LEU A 68 4.29 0.18 -29.69
N ASN A 69 3.17 0.20 -30.39
CA ASN A 69 2.43 -1.02 -30.69
C ASN A 69 3.23 -2.00 -31.55
N GLU A 70 4.01 -1.52 -32.52
CA GLU A 70 4.88 -2.38 -33.32
C GLU A 70 5.97 -3.04 -32.48
N ASP A 71 6.70 -2.27 -31.67
CA ASP A 71 7.84 -2.76 -30.90
C ASP A 71 7.40 -3.67 -29.74
N PHE A 72 6.36 -3.30 -28.99
CA PHE A 72 5.84 -4.09 -27.85
C PHE A 72 5.02 -5.30 -28.29
N ARG A 73 4.52 -5.34 -29.52
CA ARG A 73 3.86 -6.54 -30.10
C ARG A 73 4.77 -7.37 -31.00
N ARG A 74 6.03 -6.97 -31.15
CA ARG A 74 6.99 -7.59 -32.09
C ARG A 74 6.45 -7.64 -33.52
N LEU A 75 5.69 -6.62 -33.91
CA LEU A 75 5.17 -6.40 -35.26
C LEU A 75 6.06 -5.45 -36.07
N ASN A 76 7.10 -4.89 -35.44
CA ASN A 76 8.12 -4.04 -36.08
C ASN A 76 8.78 -4.76 -37.26
N ALA A 77 8.83 -4.08 -38.41
CA ALA A 77 9.32 -4.68 -39.66
C ALA A 77 10.80 -5.10 -39.59
N ASP A 78 11.60 -4.41 -38.77
CA ASP A 78 13.02 -4.70 -38.53
C ASP A 78 13.26 -5.85 -37.53
N ALA A 79 12.22 -6.48 -36.97
CA ALA A 79 12.36 -7.72 -36.20
C ALA A 79 13.04 -8.85 -36.99
N SER A 80 12.99 -8.81 -38.33
CA SER A 80 13.73 -9.73 -39.19
C SER A 80 15.24 -9.55 -39.12
N ASN A 81 15.73 -8.42 -38.60
CA ASN A 81 17.14 -8.11 -38.44
C ASN A 81 17.72 -8.66 -37.13
N THR A 82 16.90 -9.19 -36.22
CA THR A 82 17.37 -9.84 -34.99
C THR A 82 18.33 -10.99 -35.34
N PRO A 83 19.58 -11.00 -34.83
CA PRO A 83 20.55 -12.07 -35.07
C PRO A 83 20.03 -13.46 -34.69
N ILE A 84 20.47 -14.50 -35.41
CA ILE A 84 19.98 -15.87 -35.22
C ILE A 84 20.22 -16.39 -33.79
N GLU A 85 21.28 -15.93 -33.15
CA GLU A 85 21.65 -16.23 -31.77
C GLU A 85 20.61 -15.73 -30.75
N PHE A 86 19.91 -14.64 -31.07
CA PHE A 86 18.93 -14.01 -30.18
C PHE A 86 17.47 -14.27 -30.60
N GLN A 87 17.22 -14.87 -31.77
CA GLN A 87 15.87 -15.23 -32.21
C GLN A 87 15.14 -16.15 -31.22
N GLY A 88 15.87 -16.98 -30.47
CA GLY A 88 15.30 -17.88 -29.48
C GLY A 88 14.75 -17.21 -28.22
N VAL A 89 15.16 -15.96 -27.94
CA VAL A 89 14.74 -15.20 -26.75
C VAL A 89 13.84 -14.03 -27.08
N ALA A 90 13.81 -13.57 -28.33
CA ALA A 90 13.02 -12.41 -28.75
C ALA A 90 11.50 -12.64 -28.61
N ALA A 91 10.78 -11.68 -28.02
CA ALA A 91 9.39 -11.89 -27.58
C ALA A 91 8.42 -10.79 -28.02
N ASP A 92 7.17 -11.17 -28.27
CA ASP A 92 5.98 -10.27 -28.24
C ASP A 92 5.67 -10.00 -26.76
N ALA A 93 5.79 -8.74 -26.32
CA ALA A 93 5.56 -8.37 -24.92
C ALA A 93 4.09 -8.46 -24.50
N GLU A 94 3.17 -8.57 -25.46
CA GLU A 94 1.72 -8.62 -25.28
C GLU A 94 1.14 -7.34 -24.63
N ILE A 95 1.73 -6.19 -24.97
CA ILE A 95 1.30 -4.86 -24.51
C ILE A 95 0.97 -4.00 -25.73
N GLU A 96 -0.20 -3.35 -25.71
CA GLU A 96 -0.68 -2.38 -26.67
C GLU A 96 -0.91 -1.02 -26.00
N PHE A 97 -0.88 0.04 -26.81
CA PHE A 97 -1.05 1.42 -26.39
C PHE A 97 -2.12 2.09 -27.24
N CYS A 98 -2.92 2.92 -26.61
CA CYS A 98 -3.95 3.71 -27.27
C CYS A 98 -3.95 5.12 -26.69
N LEU A 99 -4.08 6.12 -27.57
CA LEU A 99 -4.37 7.47 -27.09
C LEU A 99 -5.71 7.44 -26.35
N ALA A 100 -5.73 8.05 -25.17
CA ALA A 100 -6.93 8.14 -24.37
C ALA A 100 -8.04 8.78 -25.19
N THR A 101 -9.22 8.16 -25.15
CA THR A 101 -10.46 8.65 -25.73
C THR A 101 -11.36 9.24 -24.66
N VAL A 102 -11.16 8.84 -23.40
CA VAL A 102 -11.84 9.33 -22.20
C VAL A 102 -10.81 10.07 -21.33
N ALA A 103 -11.13 11.29 -20.92
CA ALA A 103 -10.31 12.08 -20.00
C ALA A 103 -10.62 11.69 -18.53
N PRO A 104 -9.82 12.15 -17.54
CA PRO A 104 -10.04 11.80 -16.13
C PRO A 104 -11.41 12.25 -15.59
N ASN A 105 -12.02 13.26 -16.21
CA ASN A 105 -13.37 13.71 -15.90
C ASN A 105 -14.45 13.08 -16.81
N GLY A 106 -14.19 11.92 -17.41
CA GLY A 106 -15.14 11.22 -18.29
C GLY A 106 -15.37 11.85 -19.66
N ALA A 107 -14.87 13.07 -19.90
CA ALA A 107 -15.12 13.80 -21.13
C ALA A 107 -14.41 13.15 -22.34
N PRO A 108 -14.99 13.25 -23.56
CA PRO A 108 -14.30 12.86 -24.79
C PRO A 108 -13.00 13.65 -24.97
N THR A 109 -11.93 12.96 -25.32
CA THR A 109 -10.61 13.53 -25.61
C THR A 109 -9.97 12.80 -26.80
N ASN A 110 -8.95 13.41 -27.39
CA ASN A 110 -8.06 12.75 -28.35
C ASN A 110 -6.75 12.27 -27.71
N GLY A 111 -6.64 12.34 -26.38
CA GLY A 111 -5.48 11.90 -25.61
C GLY A 111 -4.28 12.84 -25.74
N ILE A 112 -4.48 14.05 -26.28
CA ILE A 112 -3.41 15.02 -26.51
C ILE A 112 -3.75 16.34 -25.82
N THR A 113 -2.84 16.82 -24.97
CA THR A 113 -2.91 18.17 -24.40
C THR A 113 -1.79 19.01 -24.98
N ARG A 114 -2.02 20.33 -25.12
CA ARG A 114 -1.06 21.27 -25.69
C ARG A 114 -0.93 22.49 -24.79
N THR A 115 0.24 22.70 -24.21
CA THR A 115 0.52 23.77 -23.25
C THR A 115 1.64 24.66 -23.79
N GLN A 116 1.32 25.91 -24.10
CA GLN A 116 2.35 26.88 -24.47
C GLN A 116 3.11 27.33 -23.21
N THR A 117 4.44 27.37 -23.28
CA THR A 117 5.29 27.76 -22.15
C THR A 117 6.30 28.84 -22.52
N THR A 118 6.79 29.58 -21.53
CA THR A 118 7.92 30.51 -21.69
C THR A 118 9.27 29.86 -21.41
N ILE A 119 9.28 28.64 -20.89
CA ILE A 119 10.49 27.87 -20.62
C ILE A 119 11.09 27.41 -21.95
N THR A 120 12.35 27.73 -22.21
CA THR A 120 13.01 27.44 -23.49
C THR A 120 13.59 26.04 -23.58
N SER A 121 13.82 25.39 -22.44
CA SER A 121 14.25 23.99 -22.34
C SER A 121 14.01 23.52 -20.91
N PHE A 122 13.53 22.29 -20.74
CA PHE A 122 13.43 21.60 -19.45
C PHE A 122 14.66 20.71 -19.20
N GLY A 123 14.78 20.18 -17.98
CA GLY A 123 15.77 19.17 -17.61
C GLY A 123 15.12 17.97 -16.90
N THR A 124 15.93 17.07 -16.34
CA THR A 124 15.48 15.85 -15.64
C THR A 124 14.97 16.08 -14.22
N ASN A 125 14.53 17.30 -13.92
CA ASN A 125 14.05 17.72 -12.60
C ASN A 125 12.53 17.83 -12.51
N ASP A 126 11.82 17.20 -13.45
CA ASP A 126 10.36 17.11 -13.49
C ASP A 126 9.61 18.44 -13.55
N GLN A 127 10.28 19.57 -13.81
CA GLN A 127 9.60 20.85 -13.99
C GLN A 127 8.58 20.83 -15.14
N VAL A 128 8.76 19.97 -16.15
CA VAL A 128 7.78 19.78 -17.23
C VAL A 128 6.49 19.12 -16.73
N LYS A 129 6.54 18.39 -15.61
CA LYS A 129 5.42 17.63 -15.05
C LYS A 129 4.54 18.45 -14.10
N TYR A 130 4.84 19.74 -13.93
CA TYR A 130 4.05 20.65 -13.09
C TYR A 130 3.65 21.92 -13.83
N THR A 131 2.36 22.25 -13.81
CA THR A 131 1.83 23.51 -14.37
C THR A 131 2.43 24.73 -13.66
N SER A 132 2.73 24.61 -12.36
CA SER A 132 3.32 25.67 -11.54
C SER A 132 4.73 26.09 -11.99
N SER A 133 5.48 25.20 -12.66
CA SER A 133 6.79 25.48 -13.25
C SER A 133 6.76 25.70 -14.75
N GLY A 134 5.58 25.95 -15.34
CA GLY A 134 5.40 26.17 -16.77
C GLY A 134 5.35 24.89 -17.60
N GLY A 135 5.20 23.74 -16.95
CA GLY A 135 4.93 22.43 -17.55
C GLY A 135 3.43 22.12 -17.61
N LYS A 136 3.09 20.84 -17.42
CA LYS A 136 1.72 20.34 -17.37
C LYS A 136 1.60 19.22 -16.34
N ASP A 137 0.66 19.37 -15.39
CA ASP A 137 0.37 18.33 -14.39
C ASP A 137 -0.09 17.03 -15.03
N ALA A 138 0.30 15.91 -14.43
CA ALA A 138 -0.08 14.56 -14.83
C ALA A 138 -1.60 14.32 -14.74
N TRP A 139 -2.11 13.45 -15.60
CA TRP A 139 -3.36 12.73 -15.35
C TRP A 139 -3.12 11.58 -14.35
N PRO A 140 -4.17 11.03 -13.71
CA PRO A 140 -4.04 9.95 -12.72
C PRO A 140 -3.19 8.78 -13.26
N SER A 141 -2.03 8.54 -12.66
CA SER A 141 -1.04 7.57 -13.16
C SER A 141 -1.46 6.11 -12.99
N ASP A 142 -2.47 5.87 -12.16
CA ASP A 142 -3.12 4.58 -11.97
C ASP A 142 -4.11 4.25 -13.11
N GLU A 143 -4.49 5.23 -13.93
CA GLU A 143 -5.38 5.08 -15.08
C GLU A 143 -4.71 5.37 -16.44
N TYR A 144 -3.64 6.17 -16.47
CA TYR A 144 -2.99 6.62 -17.71
C TYR A 144 -1.46 6.54 -17.64
N LEU A 145 -0.83 6.17 -18.75
CA LEU A 145 0.57 6.49 -19.01
C LEU A 145 0.67 7.95 -19.47
N ASN A 146 1.28 8.79 -18.64
CA ASN A 146 1.59 10.18 -18.97
C ASN A 146 2.88 10.27 -19.79
N VAL A 147 2.80 10.92 -20.95
CA VAL A 147 3.93 11.18 -21.85
C VAL A 147 4.08 12.67 -22.03
N TRP A 148 5.18 13.26 -21.56
CA TRP A 148 5.50 14.66 -21.83
C TRP A 148 6.44 14.79 -23.02
N VAL A 149 6.08 15.66 -23.95
CA VAL A 149 6.92 16.00 -25.11
C VAL A 149 7.26 17.47 -25.04
N CYS A 150 8.54 17.80 -24.94
CA CYS A 150 9.03 19.17 -24.82
C CYS A 150 10.45 19.30 -25.36
N ASP A 151 11.02 20.51 -25.34
CA ASP A 151 12.45 20.70 -25.54
C ASP A 151 13.20 20.35 -24.23
N ILE A 152 14.03 19.32 -24.26
CA ILE A 152 14.94 18.93 -23.16
C ILE A 152 16.41 19.04 -23.58
N THR A 153 16.70 19.85 -24.62
CA THR A 153 18.04 20.06 -25.16
C THR A 153 19.08 20.27 -24.06
N GLY A 154 20.02 19.33 -23.95
CA GLY A 154 21.00 19.34 -22.86
C GLY A 154 21.89 18.11 -22.74
N GLY A 155 21.71 17.10 -23.60
CA GLY A 155 22.53 15.88 -23.61
C GLY A 155 21.75 14.58 -23.37
N ILE A 156 20.42 14.61 -23.32
CA ILE A 156 19.54 13.44 -23.20
C ILE A 156 18.46 13.47 -24.29
N LEU A 157 17.89 12.31 -24.62
CA LEU A 157 16.81 12.17 -25.61
C LEU A 157 15.43 11.99 -24.95
N GLY A 158 15.42 11.44 -23.73
CA GLY A 158 14.25 11.20 -22.91
C GLY A 158 14.66 10.78 -21.50
N TYR A 159 13.67 10.64 -20.62
CA TYR A 159 13.84 9.99 -19.33
C TYR A 159 12.49 9.44 -18.82
N ALA A 160 12.55 8.37 -18.04
CA ALA A 160 11.39 7.74 -17.42
C ALA A 160 11.50 7.72 -15.89
N GLN A 161 10.35 7.66 -15.24
CA GLN A 161 10.25 7.28 -13.83
C GLN A 161 10.00 5.76 -13.72
N PHE A 162 10.85 5.07 -12.95
CA PHE A 162 10.62 3.65 -12.61
C PHE A 162 9.40 3.49 -11.70
N PRO A 163 8.73 2.32 -11.69
CA PRO A 163 7.59 2.09 -10.81
C PRO A 163 7.86 2.41 -9.32
N GLY A 164 6.81 2.75 -8.59
CA GLY A 164 6.89 3.11 -7.16
C GLY A 164 7.52 4.48 -6.88
N GLY A 165 7.57 5.37 -7.86
CA GLY A 165 7.89 6.79 -7.66
C GLY A 165 6.65 7.58 -7.26
N ASP A 166 6.73 8.91 -7.25
CA ASP A 166 5.57 9.76 -6.98
C ASP A 166 4.57 9.70 -8.13
N ALA A 167 3.27 9.55 -7.82
CA ALA A 167 2.21 9.51 -8.82
C ALA A 167 2.14 10.79 -9.66
N ALA A 168 2.45 11.95 -9.06
CA ALA A 168 2.43 13.24 -9.75
C ALA A 168 3.50 13.35 -10.86
N THR A 169 4.54 12.50 -10.80
CA THR A 169 5.64 12.47 -11.76
C THR A 169 5.77 11.14 -12.51
N ASP A 170 4.89 10.16 -12.28
CA ASP A 170 4.95 8.87 -12.97
C ASP A 170 4.63 9.01 -14.46
N GLY A 171 5.50 8.42 -15.28
CA GLY A 171 5.43 8.48 -16.73
C GLY A 171 6.79 8.73 -17.37
N VAL A 172 6.76 9.21 -18.61
CA VAL A 172 7.95 9.35 -19.47
C VAL A 172 8.00 10.73 -20.11
N VAL A 173 9.22 11.25 -20.30
CA VAL A 173 9.48 12.52 -20.98
C VAL A 173 10.38 12.26 -22.18
N ASN A 174 10.10 12.94 -23.30
CA ASN A 174 10.88 12.80 -24.53
C ASN A 174 11.08 14.14 -25.21
N ASP A 175 12.24 14.30 -25.83
CA ASP A 175 12.51 15.47 -26.64
C ASP A 175 11.65 15.45 -27.91
N TYR A 176 11.03 16.59 -28.25
CA TYR A 176 10.20 16.71 -29.45
C TYR A 176 10.94 16.37 -30.76
N ALA A 177 12.27 16.48 -30.78
CA ALA A 177 13.10 16.15 -31.95
C ALA A 177 13.34 14.64 -32.13
N TYR A 178 12.97 13.79 -31.16
CA TYR A 178 13.17 12.33 -31.19
C TYR A 178 11.88 11.54 -30.90
N PHE A 179 10.72 12.21 -31.03
CA PHE A 179 9.40 11.62 -30.82
C PHE A 179 8.71 11.29 -32.16
N GLY A 180 8.31 10.03 -32.34
CA GLY A 180 7.73 9.52 -33.59
C GLY A 180 8.77 9.32 -34.70
N ASN A 181 8.31 9.09 -35.94
CA ASN A 181 9.18 8.86 -37.10
C ASN A 181 8.89 9.78 -38.30
N ILE A 182 8.13 10.85 -38.06
CA ILE A 182 7.81 11.88 -39.04
C ILE A 182 7.89 13.27 -38.39
N GLY A 183 7.72 14.33 -39.18
CA GLY A 183 7.65 15.68 -38.64
C GLY A 183 9.03 16.18 -38.18
N THR A 184 9.19 16.41 -36.88
CA THR A 184 10.43 16.93 -36.29
C THR A 184 11.44 15.86 -35.87
N ALA A 185 11.06 14.58 -35.93
CA ALA A 185 11.95 13.45 -35.65
C ALA A 185 13.24 13.55 -36.49
N THR A 186 14.40 13.47 -35.83
CA THR A 186 15.72 13.75 -36.43
C THR A 186 16.69 12.57 -36.30
N PRO A 187 17.27 12.08 -37.42
CA PRO A 187 18.23 10.99 -37.38
C PRO A 187 19.45 11.29 -36.50
N PRO A 188 20.04 10.30 -35.81
CA PRO A 188 19.77 8.86 -35.95
C PRO A 188 18.67 8.30 -35.02
N PHE A 189 17.95 9.16 -34.32
CA PHE A 189 16.89 8.80 -33.35
C PHE A 189 15.52 9.22 -33.89
N ASP A 190 15.24 8.83 -35.14
CA ASP A 190 14.03 9.21 -35.89
C ASP A 190 13.09 8.04 -36.20
N LEU A 191 13.21 6.93 -35.47
CA LEU A 191 12.31 5.79 -35.62
C LEU A 191 11.52 5.52 -34.33
N GLY A 192 11.52 6.47 -33.39
CA GLY A 192 10.72 6.46 -32.17
C GLY A 192 11.20 5.51 -31.08
N ARG A 193 12.43 4.99 -31.16
CA ARG A 193 12.91 3.97 -30.20
C ARG A 193 13.38 4.57 -28.88
N THR A 194 13.64 5.88 -28.85
CA THR A 194 13.79 6.58 -27.56
C THR A 194 12.55 6.38 -26.69
N MET A 195 11.34 6.54 -27.24
CA MET A 195 10.11 6.31 -26.47
C MET A 195 9.91 4.84 -26.10
N THR A 196 10.22 3.89 -27.00
CA THR A 196 10.22 2.46 -26.69
C THR A 196 11.14 2.13 -25.51
N HIS A 197 12.33 2.72 -25.47
CA HIS A 197 13.30 2.60 -24.38
C HIS A 197 12.77 3.15 -23.05
N GLU A 198 12.27 4.40 -23.04
CA GLU A 198 11.74 5.03 -21.82
C GLU A 198 10.52 4.30 -21.27
N VAL A 199 9.62 3.81 -22.14
CA VAL A 199 8.47 3.00 -21.71
C VAL A 199 8.94 1.66 -21.14
N GLY A 200 10.05 1.10 -21.64
CA GLY A 200 10.71 -0.06 -21.03
C GLY A 200 11.13 0.20 -19.59
N HIS A 201 11.74 1.35 -19.29
CA HIS A 201 12.06 1.76 -17.91
C HIS A 201 10.81 1.95 -17.04
N TRP A 202 9.78 2.61 -17.57
CA TRP A 202 8.50 2.76 -16.88
C TRP A 202 7.84 1.40 -16.59
N LEU A 203 8.12 0.38 -17.41
CA LEU A 203 7.75 -1.03 -17.22
C LEU A 203 8.83 -1.88 -16.49
N ASN A 204 9.68 -1.25 -15.68
CA ASN A 204 10.65 -1.91 -14.78
C ASN A 204 11.81 -2.65 -15.47
N LEU A 205 12.16 -2.28 -16.70
CA LEU A 205 13.37 -2.74 -17.36
C LEU A 205 14.55 -1.83 -17.04
N ARG A 206 15.72 -2.42 -16.81
CA ARG A 206 16.99 -1.69 -16.67
C ARG A 206 17.72 -1.67 -18.00
N HIS A 207 18.73 -0.82 -18.10
CA HIS A 207 19.70 -0.91 -19.16
C HIS A 207 20.38 -2.28 -19.16
N ILE A 208 20.69 -2.83 -20.34
CA ILE A 208 21.21 -4.21 -20.46
C ILE A 208 22.60 -4.42 -19.83
N TRP A 209 23.34 -3.34 -19.53
CA TRP A 209 24.63 -3.39 -18.82
C TRP A 209 24.50 -3.19 -17.30
N GLY A 210 23.27 -3.15 -16.79
CA GLY A 210 22.93 -3.03 -15.37
C GLY A 210 23.39 -1.73 -14.70
N ASP A 211 23.87 -0.74 -15.46
CA ASP A 211 24.47 0.50 -14.95
C ASP A 211 25.70 0.31 -14.04
N GLY A 212 26.36 -0.85 -14.16
CA GLY A 212 27.55 -1.17 -13.36
C GLY A 212 28.58 -2.08 -14.02
N GLY A 213 28.40 -2.39 -15.31
CA GLY A 213 29.31 -3.22 -16.11
C GLY A 213 29.22 -4.70 -15.78
N CYS A 214 30.23 -5.50 -16.14
CA CYS A 214 30.16 -6.98 -16.15
C CYS A 214 29.89 -7.68 -14.80
N GLY A 215 29.76 -6.95 -13.69
CA GLY A 215 29.41 -7.50 -12.38
C GLY A 215 28.02 -7.11 -11.89
N VAL A 216 27.26 -6.35 -12.69
CA VAL A 216 25.92 -5.88 -12.35
C VAL A 216 24.95 -6.35 -13.41
N ASP A 217 23.84 -6.90 -12.96
CA ASP A 217 22.83 -7.54 -13.79
C ASP A 217 21.65 -6.57 -14.04
N ASP A 218 21.01 -6.68 -15.20
CA ASP A 218 19.75 -5.99 -15.50
C ASP A 218 18.53 -6.74 -14.93
N PHE A 219 18.79 -7.85 -14.23
CA PHE A 219 17.85 -8.80 -13.63
C PHE A 219 17.07 -9.62 -14.67
N VAL A 220 17.63 -9.80 -15.86
CA VAL A 220 17.07 -10.58 -16.96
C VAL A 220 18.08 -11.63 -17.41
N SER A 221 17.81 -12.90 -17.13
CA SER A 221 18.79 -13.97 -17.42
C SER A 221 19.01 -14.28 -18.90
N ASP A 222 18.16 -13.77 -19.80
CA ASP A 222 18.23 -14.01 -21.25
C ASP A 222 18.77 -12.82 -22.06
N THR A 223 19.23 -11.77 -21.37
CA THR A 223 20.11 -10.73 -21.92
C THR A 223 21.57 -11.10 -21.57
N PRO A 224 22.49 -11.23 -22.56
CA PRO A 224 23.91 -11.43 -22.29
C PRO A 224 24.48 -10.28 -21.46
N THR A 225 25.46 -10.57 -20.60
CA THR A 225 26.08 -9.55 -19.75
C THR A 225 26.79 -8.50 -20.60
N ALA A 226 26.49 -7.22 -20.39
CA ALA A 226 27.18 -6.12 -21.06
C ALA A 226 27.98 -5.27 -20.06
N GLY A 227 29.17 -4.83 -20.48
CA GLY A 227 30.11 -4.04 -19.70
C GLY A 227 29.83 -2.55 -19.69
N GLY A 228 28.93 -2.09 -20.57
CA GLY A 228 28.50 -0.71 -20.70
C GLY A 228 27.54 -0.53 -21.88
N PRO A 229 27.06 0.70 -22.12
CA PRO A 229 26.21 1.02 -23.27
C PRO A 229 26.98 0.86 -24.59
N ASN A 230 26.27 0.37 -25.61
CA ASN A 230 26.74 0.36 -26.99
C ASN A 230 26.14 1.53 -27.77
N TYR A 231 26.96 2.20 -28.57
CA TYR A 231 26.55 3.28 -29.47
C TYR A 231 26.68 2.83 -30.92
N THR A 232 26.06 1.70 -31.26
CA THR A 232 26.16 1.11 -32.60
C THR A 232 25.23 1.84 -33.56
N GLY A 233 25.79 2.32 -34.68
CA GLY A 233 25.03 3.01 -35.72
C GLY A 233 25.02 2.28 -37.06
N THR A 234 24.35 2.86 -38.04
CA THR A 234 24.23 2.28 -39.38
C THR A 234 25.57 2.30 -40.14
N PRO A 235 26.03 1.16 -40.73
CA PRO A 235 25.39 -0.15 -40.75
C PRO A 235 25.58 -0.95 -39.45
N CYS A 236 24.47 -1.47 -38.91
CA CYS A 236 24.42 -2.29 -37.69
C CYS A 236 25.17 -3.62 -37.91
N THR A 237 26.45 -3.66 -37.55
CA THR A 237 27.35 -4.78 -37.89
C THR A 237 27.34 -5.84 -36.79
N PHE A 238 27.03 -7.10 -37.15
CA PHE A 238 27.00 -8.25 -36.23
C PHE A 238 28.01 -9.34 -36.66
N PRO A 239 28.70 -10.03 -35.72
CA PRO A 239 28.68 -9.84 -34.27
C PRO A 239 29.25 -8.47 -33.86
N GLY A 240 28.59 -7.83 -32.90
CA GLY A 240 28.98 -6.53 -32.38
C GLY A 240 30.01 -6.63 -31.25
N PRO A 241 30.07 -5.60 -30.38
CA PRO A 241 30.85 -5.64 -29.15
C PRO A 241 30.53 -6.89 -28.32
N ASN A 242 31.55 -7.40 -27.66
CA ASN A 242 31.43 -8.42 -26.62
C ASN A 242 32.31 -7.96 -25.47
N SER A 243 31.70 -7.24 -24.55
CA SER A 243 32.41 -6.45 -23.54
C SER A 243 32.64 -7.21 -22.24
N CYS A 244 31.87 -8.28 -22.00
CA CYS A 244 32.03 -9.20 -20.88
C CYS A 244 32.51 -10.58 -21.37
N ASN A 245 32.77 -11.48 -20.42
CA ASN A 245 33.16 -12.85 -20.73
C ASN A 245 32.41 -13.78 -19.78
N ASP A 246 31.34 -14.37 -20.30
CA ASP A 246 30.45 -15.26 -19.57
C ASP A 246 30.92 -16.73 -19.63
N GLY A 247 32.11 -16.96 -20.18
CA GLY A 247 32.75 -18.27 -20.26
C GLY A 247 32.20 -19.15 -21.38
N THR A 248 31.70 -20.34 -21.04
CA THR A 248 31.26 -21.29 -22.07
C THR A 248 29.86 -20.95 -22.56
N GLY A 249 29.71 -20.60 -23.84
CA GLY A 249 28.42 -20.16 -24.40
C GLY A 249 28.24 -18.65 -24.41
N ASP A 250 29.33 -17.90 -24.16
CA ASP A 250 29.42 -16.45 -24.26
C ASP A 250 28.86 -15.92 -25.60
N LEU A 251 27.94 -14.96 -25.51
CA LEU A 251 27.30 -14.29 -26.63
C LEU A 251 27.76 -12.82 -26.65
N PRO A 252 27.84 -12.17 -27.83
CA PRO A 252 28.14 -10.74 -27.88
C PRO A 252 27.06 -9.92 -27.16
N ASP A 253 27.38 -8.69 -26.81
CA ASP A 253 26.44 -7.73 -26.26
C ASP A 253 25.23 -7.62 -27.19
N MET A 254 24.02 -7.69 -26.61
CA MET A 254 22.78 -7.62 -27.38
C MET A 254 22.42 -6.15 -27.71
N PHE A 255 23.26 -5.48 -28.50
CA PHE A 255 23.10 -4.05 -28.84
C PHE A 255 21.83 -3.73 -29.66
N GLN A 256 21.13 -4.76 -30.15
CA GLN A 256 19.83 -4.62 -30.79
C GLN A 256 18.67 -4.56 -29.79
N ASN A 257 18.93 -4.78 -28.50
CA ASN A 257 17.91 -4.68 -27.47
C ASN A 257 17.47 -3.22 -27.33
N TYR A 258 16.18 -2.97 -27.16
CA TYR A 258 15.67 -1.61 -26.96
C TYR A 258 16.21 -0.94 -25.69
N MET A 259 16.71 -1.70 -24.72
CA MET A 259 17.31 -1.18 -23.48
C MET A 259 18.84 -0.94 -23.58
N ASP A 260 19.42 -0.96 -24.78
CA ASP A 260 20.76 -0.43 -25.07
C ASP A 260 20.68 1.03 -25.59
N TYR A 261 21.81 1.67 -25.88
CA TYR A 261 21.95 3.05 -26.38
C TYR A 261 22.37 3.14 -27.86
N SER A 262 22.11 2.09 -28.64
CA SER A 262 22.43 2.10 -30.06
C SER A 262 21.49 3.03 -30.83
N ASP A 263 21.80 3.35 -32.08
CA ASP A 263 20.90 4.14 -32.93
C ASP A 263 19.56 3.40 -33.12
N ASP A 264 18.46 4.13 -33.31
CA ASP A 264 17.11 3.54 -33.42
C ASP A 264 17.02 2.44 -34.49
N ALA A 265 17.76 2.57 -35.59
CA ALA A 265 17.76 1.62 -36.69
C ALA A 265 18.46 0.29 -36.36
N CYS A 266 19.21 0.22 -35.25
CA CYS A 266 19.89 -0.98 -34.81
C CYS A 266 19.12 -1.75 -33.73
N MET A 267 18.13 -1.13 -33.08
CA MET A 267 17.30 -1.75 -32.05
C MET A 267 16.05 -2.42 -32.66
N ASN A 268 15.72 -3.65 -32.25
CA ASN A 268 14.61 -4.43 -32.83
C ASN A 268 14.02 -5.55 -31.95
N LEU A 269 14.37 -5.65 -30.66
CA LEU A 269 13.77 -6.64 -29.78
C LEU A 269 13.73 -6.26 -28.29
N PHE A 270 12.70 -6.77 -27.61
CA PHE A 270 12.75 -7.18 -26.22
C PHE A 270 12.91 -8.70 -26.12
N THR A 271 13.41 -9.20 -24.98
CA THR A 271 13.54 -10.62 -24.68
C THR A 271 12.34 -11.19 -23.93
N SER A 272 12.28 -12.51 -23.80
CA SER A 272 11.25 -13.24 -23.05
C SER A 272 11.33 -12.95 -21.55
N GLY A 273 12.54 -12.79 -21.01
CA GLY A 273 12.76 -12.36 -19.64
C GLY A 273 12.33 -10.91 -19.40
N GLN A 274 12.64 -9.99 -20.33
CA GLN A 274 12.13 -8.61 -20.27
C GLN A 274 10.58 -8.58 -20.31
N LYS A 275 9.96 -9.33 -21.22
CA LYS A 275 8.49 -9.51 -21.23
C LYS A 275 7.95 -9.94 -19.87
N ALA A 276 8.56 -10.95 -19.25
CA ALA A 276 8.10 -11.48 -17.97
C ALA A 276 8.15 -10.42 -16.86
N ARG A 277 9.20 -9.59 -16.83
CA ARG A 277 9.33 -8.46 -15.89
C ARG A 277 8.27 -7.39 -16.10
N MET A 278 8.04 -6.99 -17.36
CA MET A 278 7.02 -5.98 -17.68
C MET A 278 5.62 -6.46 -17.29
N ASN A 279 5.26 -7.68 -17.67
CA ASN A 279 3.94 -8.27 -17.39
C ASN A 279 3.70 -8.46 -15.88
N ALA A 280 4.75 -8.77 -15.11
CA ALA A 280 4.65 -8.92 -13.67
C ALA A 280 4.04 -7.68 -13.00
N LEU A 281 4.30 -6.46 -13.48
CA LEU A 281 3.74 -5.23 -12.89
C LEU A 281 2.20 -5.21 -12.87
N PHE A 282 1.55 -5.97 -13.73
CA PHE A 282 0.10 -6.03 -13.86
C PHE A 282 -0.52 -7.21 -13.10
N ASP A 283 0.28 -8.14 -12.55
CA ASP A 283 -0.18 -9.23 -11.66
C ASP A 283 -0.94 -8.70 -10.45
N LEU A 284 -1.77 -9.55 -9.86
CA LEU A 284 -2.57 -9.17 -8.68
C LEU A 284 -1.64 -8.69 -7.54
N GLY A 285 -1.88 -7.48 -7.06
CA GLY A 285 -1.02 -6.76 -6.12
C GLY A 285 0.20 -6.08 -6.76
N GLY A 286 0.24 -6.00 -8.08
CA GLY A 286 1.30 -5.41 -8.87
C GLY A 286 1.20 -3.89 -8.99
N PHE A 287 2.34 -3.25 -9.23
CA PHE A 287 2.48 -1.78 -9.17
C PHE A 287 1.84 -1.03 -10.34
N ARG A 288 1.28 -1.75 -11.31
CA ARG A 288 0.51 -1.21 -12.44
C ARG A 288 -0.79 -1.97 -12.68
N GLU A 289 -1.24 -2.78 -11.70
CA GLU A 289 -2.47 -3.57 -11.81
C GLU A 289 -3.70 -2.71 -12.14
N SER A 290 -3.79 -1.50 -11.56
CA SER A 290 -4.92 -0.58 -11.74
C SER A 290 -5.19 -0.19 -13.20
N LEU A 291 -4.15 -0.18 -14.04
CA LEU A 291 -4.29 0.14 -15.47
C LEU A 291 -5.13 -0.90 -16.22
N LEU A 292 -5.23 -2.13 -15.71
CA LEU A 292 -6.06 -3.19 -16.32
C LEU A 292 -7.55 -2.86 -16.28
N THR A 293 -7.98 -1.97 -15.38
CA THR A 293 -9.37 -1.55 -15.23
C THR A 293 -9.63 -0.14 -15.73
N SER A 294 -8.63 0.52 -16.33
CA SER A 294 -8.78 1.89 -16.84
C SER A 294 -9.77 1.95 -18.01
N ASN A 295 -10.65 2.94 -17.96
CA ASN A 295 -11.59 3.25 -19.04
C ASN A 295 -11.01 4.20 -20.10
N GLY A 296 -9.74 4.59 -19.98
CA GLY A 296 -9.12 5.63 -20.80
C GLY A 296 -9.20 5.41 -22.31
N CYS A 297 -9.20 4.15 -22.78
CA CYS A 297 -9.38 3.80 -24.20
C CYS A 297 -10.78 3.30 -24.57
N GLY A 298 -11.75 3.51 -23.68
CA GLY A 298 -13.13 3.14 -23.87
C GLY A 298 -13.89 4.10 -24.78
N THR A 299 -15.20 3.91 -24.87
CA THR A 299 -16.10 4.89 -25.50
C THR A 299 -16.51 5.92 -24.46
N PRO A 300 -16.28 7.23 -24.70
CA PRO A 300 -16.81 8.27 -23.82
C PRO A 300 -18.32 8.12 -23.71
N LEU A 301 -18.80 7.98 -22.48
CA LEU A 301 -20.23 7.95 -22.21
C LEU A 301 -20.76 9.38 -22.24
N PRO A 302 -22.02 9.59 -22.65
CA PRO A 302 -22.65 10.89 -22.49
C PRO A 302 -22.68 11.26 -21.00
N PRO A 303 -22.44 12.54 -20.65
CA PRO A 303 -22.59 13.06 -19.29
C PRO A 303 -23.85 12.55 -18.59
N SER A 304 -23.68 12.04 -17.37
CA SER A 304 -24.73 11.42 -16.57
C SER A 304 -24.46 11.64 -15.09
N CYS A 305 -25.50 11.96 -14.33
CA CYS A 305 -25.44 12.21 -12.89
C CYS A 305 -25.23 10.95 -12.02
N ASP A 306 -24.65 9.88 -12.57
CA ASP A 306 -24.47 8.57 -11.94
C ASP A 306 -23.28 7.82 -12.62
N ASP A 307 -22.40 8.53 -13.34
CA ASP A 307 -21.32 7.95 -14.15
C ASP A 307 -19.93 7.98 -13.49
N GLY A 308 -19.83 8.58 -12.30
CA GLY A 308 -18.63 8.68 -11.50
C GLY A 308 -17.70 9.83 -11.90
N TYR A 309 -18.12 10.71 -12.82
CA TYR A 309 -17.28 11.77 -13.35
C TYR A 309 -17.96 13.14 -13.22
N GLN A 310 -17.25 14.15 -12.70
CA GLN A 310 -17.73 15.54 -12.73
C GLN A 310 -17.68 16.10 -14.16
N ASN A 311 -18.79 16.03 -14.90
CA ASN A 311 -18.87 16.40 -16.31
C ASN A 311 -20.18 17.15 -16.68
N GLY A 312 -20.28 17.61 -17.93
CA GLY A 312 -21.45 18.40 -18.36
C GLY A 312 -21.58 19.76 -17.64
N GLU A 313 -22.73 20.01 -17.01
CA GLU A 313 -23.04 21.23 -16.23
C GLU A 313 -23.00 20.97 -14.71
N GLU A 314 -22.42 19.83 -14.29
CA GLU A 314 -22.28 19.43 -12.89
C GLU A 314 -21.35 20.36 -12.10
N THR A 315 -21.67 20.56 -10.82
CA THR A 315 -20.83 21.34 -9.91
C THR A 315 -20.01 20.48 -8.94
N GLY A 316 -20.25 19.17 -8.91
CA GLY A 316 -19.46 18.14 -8.22
C GLY A 316 -19.60 16.80 -8.95
N VAL A 317 -18.92 15.74 -8.50
CA VAL A 317 -19.00 14.41 -9.16
C VAL A 317 -20.44 13.91 -9.12
N ASP A 318 -21.03 13.64 -10.29
CA ASP A 318 -22.41 13.17 -10.46
C ASP A 318 -23.49 14.09 -9.85
N CYS A 319 -23.18 15.37 -9.60
CA CYS A 319 -24.08 16.26 -8.89
C CYS A 319 -24.00 17.74 -9.29
N GLY A 320 -25.09 18.45 -9.04
CA GLY A 320 -25.22 19.89 -9.25
C GLY A 320 -25.49 20.28 -10.70
N GLY A 321 -25.74 21.58 -10.93
CA GLY A 321 -26.19 22.05 -12.24
C GLY A 321 -27.70 21.92 -12.48
N PRO A 322 -28.18 22.24 -13.71
CA PRO A 322 -29.61 22.25 -14.03
C PRO A 322 -30.21 20.84 -14.24
N ASP A 323 -29.38 19.86 -14.60
CA ASP A 323 -29.83 18.53 -15.03
C ASP A 323 -29.51 17.41 -14.02
N CYS A 324 -28.71 17.68 -12.98
CA CYS A 324 -28.40 16.72 -11.91
C CYS A 324 -28.99 17.16 -10.55
N PRO A 325 -29.21 16.20 -9.62
CA PRO A 325 -29.56 16.52 -8.24
C PRO A 325 -28.57 17.53 -7.65
N ALA A 326 -29.03 18.48 -6.84
CA ALA A 326 -28.13 19.41 -6.18
C ALA A 326 -27.02 18.64 -5.46
N CYS A 327 -25.79 19.14 -5.53
CA CYS A 327 -24.71 18.49 -4.82
C CYS A 327 -25.04 18.35 -3.33
N PRO A 328 -24.71 17.19 -2.75
CA PRO A 328 -24.56 16.99 -1.31
C PRO A 328 -24.04 18.26 -0.64
N THR A 329 -24.73 18.73 0.40
CA THR A 329 -24.27 19.86 1.20
C THR A 329 -24.05 19.38 2.61
N CYS A 330 -22.88 19.70 3.19
CA CYS A 330 -22.46 19.33 4.54
C CYS A 330 -23.29 19.96 5.69
N ASP A 331 -24.57 20.26 5.47
CA ASP A 331 -25.48 20.94 6.40
C ASP A 331 -26.97 20.53 6.19
N ASP A 332 -27.26 19.47 5.41
CA ASP A 332 -28.63 19.11 5.00
C ASP A 332 -29.29 17.99 5.83
N GLY A 333 -28.55 17.37 6.76
CA GLY A 333 -29.07 16.36 7.67
C GLY A 333 -29.15 14.97 7.07
N VAL A 334 -28.53 14.72 5.91
CA VAL A 334 -28.52 13.42 5.24
C VAL A 334 -27.11 13.04 4.76
N MET A 335 -26.68 11.81 5.04
CA MET A 335 -25.38 11.30 4.55
C MET A 335 -25.43 11.12 3.02
N ASN A 336 -24.77 12.00 2.27
CA ASN A 336 -24.72 11.96 0.80
C ASN A 336 -23.36 12.45 0.25
N GLY A 337 -23.01 12.07 -0.99
CA GLY A 337 -21.70 12.43 -1.58
C GLY A 337 -20.52 11.64 -1.00
N GLU A 338 -19.35 12.29 -0.88
CA GLU A 338 -18.10 11.75 -0.30
C GLU A 338 -18.05 11.85 1.23
N GLU A 339 -19.19 12.17 1.85
CA GLU A 339 -19.34 12.21 3.30
C GLU A 339 -19.07 10.84 3.94
N THR A 340 -18.21 10.80 4.95
CA THR A 340 -17.96 9.58 5.74
C THR A 340 -18.91 9.45 6.94
N GLY A 341 -19.79 10.43 7.15
CA GLY A 341 -20.90 10.44 8.11
C GLY A 341 -21.92 11.52 7.76
N ILE A 342 -23.06 11.59 8.45
CA ILE A 342 -24.11 12.57 8.14
C ILE A 342 -23.55 14.00 8.25
N ASP A 343 -23.51 14.74 7.15
CA ASP A 343 -23.00 16.12 7.03
C ASP A 343 -21.51 16.28 7.40
N CYS A 344 -20.70 15.22 7.30
CA CYS A 344 -19.29 15.27 7.69
C CYS A 344 -18.41 14.28 6.89
N GLY A 345 -17.10 14.54 6.88
CA GLY A 345 -16.11 13.66 6.26
C GLY A 345 -16.00 13.81 4.74
N GLY A 346 -14.97 13.20 4.16
CA GLY A 346 -14.59 13.45 2.77
C GLY A 346 -13.75 14.73 2.58
N PRO A 347 -13.32 15.04 1.34
CA PRO A 347 -12.44 16.18 1.06
C PRO A 347 -13.12 17.55 1.24
N ASP A 348 -14.45 17.61 1.16
CA ASP A 348 -15.22 18.86 1.09
C ASP A 348 -16.06 19.17 2.35
N CYS A 349 -16.13 18.27 3.33
CA CYS A 349 -16.85 18.49 4.59
C CYS A 349 -15.93 18.47 5.83
N PRO A 350 -16.33 19.11 6.95
CA PRO A 350 -15.60 19.01 8.21
C PRO A 350 -15.43 17.55 8.64
N ALA A 351 -14.27 17.21 9.23
CA ALA A 351 -13.98 15.85 9.67
C ALA A 351 -15.11 15.31 10.56
N CYS A 352 -15.52 14.06 10.31
CA CYS A 352 -16.56 13.44 11.11
C CYS A 352 -16.15 13.32 12.58
N PRO A 353 -17.08 13.54 13.52
CA PRO A 353 -16.88 13.08 14.88
C PRO A 353 -16.68 11.56 14.85
N CYS A 354 -15.60 11.09 15.48
CA CYS A 354 -15.28 9.67 15.50
C CYS A 354 -16.40 8.88 16.20
N LEU A 355 -16.99 7.92 15.48
CA LEU A 355 -18.07 7.06 15.99
C LEU A 355 -17.56 5.77 16.61
N ASP A 356 -16.29 5.42 16.34
CA ASP A 356 -15.60 4.25 16.87
C ASP A 356 -14.54 4.71 17.90
N ASN A 357 -13.29 4.25 17.79
CA ASN A 357 -12.23 4.58 18.74
C ASN A 357 -11.40 5.75 18.22
N GLU A 358 -11.45 6.88 18.94
CA GLU A 358 -10.54 8.00 18.70
C GLU A 358 -9.17 7.66 19.28
N VAL A 359 -8.14 7.67 18.43
CA VAL A 359 -6.77 7.34 18.80
C VAL A 359 -5.88 8.52 18.51
N SER A 360 -5.21 9.03 19.52
CA SER A 360 -4.27 10.15 19.39
C SER A 360 -2.84 9.63 19.31
N ILE A 361 -2.16 9.94 18.22
CA ILE A 361 -0.73 9.70 18.04
C ILE A 361 -0.01 11.00 18.39
N THR A 362 0.69 11.00 19.51
CA THR A 362 1.58 12.10 19.90
C THR A 362 3.00 11.78 19.47
N LEU A 363 3.54 12.62 18.59
CA LEU A 363 4.94 12.59 18.18
C LEU A 363 5.65 13.76 18.84
N ASN A 364 6.61 13.47 19.70
CA ASN A 364 7.62 14.44 20.13
C ASN A 364 8.80 14.25 19.18
N PHE A 365 9.02 15.21 18.30
CA PHE A 365 10.14 15.13 17.38
C PHE A 365 11.46 15.36 18.11
N ASP A 366 12.52 14.82 17.55
CA ASP A 366 13.87 15.27 17.83
C ASP A 366 14.19 16.49 16.96
N ASN A 367 15.47 16.74 16.65
CA ASN A 367 15.80 17.90 15.83
C ASN A 367 15.47 17.73 14.34
N TYR A 368 14.92 16.58 13.91
CA TYR A 368 14.69 16.26 12.49
C TYR A 368 13.29 15.67 12.23
N PRO A 369 12.21 16.45 12.43
CA PRO A 369 10.84 16.01 12.17
C PRO A 369 10.59 15.55 10.72
N GLU A 370 11.38 16.01 9.75
CA GLU A 370 11.37 15.57 8.35
C GLU A 370 11.73 14.10 8.15
N GLU A 371 12.32 13.44 9.15
CA GLU A 371 12.76 12.05 9.06
C GLU A 371 11.71 11.08 9.62
N THR A 372 10.79 11.60 10.44
CA THR A 372 9.76 10.82 11.13
C THR A 372 8.54 10.61 10.25
N SER A 373 8.11 9.36 10.12
CA SER A 373 6.84 8.96 9.50
C SER A 373 6.26 7.75 10.21
N TRP A 374 4.98 7.47 10.01
CA TRP A 374 4.33 6.34 10.67
C TRP A 374 3.19 5.77 9.82
N GLN A 375 2.81 4.54 10.15
CA GLN A 375 1.67 3.83 9.61
C GLN A 375 1.03 2.95 10.68
N ILE A 376 -0.26 2.70 10.53
CA ILE A 376 -1.04 1.75 11.33
C ILE A 376 -1.52 0.68 10.37
N LEU A 377 -1.16 -0.57 10.65
CA LEU A 377 -1.60 -1.73 9.87
C LEU A 377 -2.61 -2.54 10.68
N ASN A 378 -3.63 -3.09 10.04
CA ASN A 378 -4.54 -4.07 10.67
C ASN A 378 -3.97 -5.50 10.61
N ASP A 379 -4.74 -6.45 11.13
CA ASP A 379 -4.41 -7.89 11.22
C ASP A 379 -4.15 -8.58 9.87
N ILE A 380 -4.64 -8.02 8.76
CA ILE A 380 -4.37 -8.48 7.39
C ILE A 380 -3.23 -7.71 6.70
N ASN A 381 -2.46 -6.91 7.44
CA ASN A 381 -1.37 -6.04 6.96
C ASN A 381 -1.81 -4.94 5.97
N GLN A 382 -3.08 -4.53 6.03
CA GLN A 382 -3.56 -3.37 5.28
C GLN A 382 -3.27 -2.10 6.09
N VAL A 383 -2.74 -1.07 5.43
CA VAL A 383 -2.55 0.26 6.04
C VAL A 383 -3.91 0.92 6.22
N VAL A 384 -4.30 1.19 7.46
CA VAL A 384 -5.58 1.82 7.82
C VAL A 384 -5.42 3.30 8.19
N ALA A 385 -4.21 3.71 8.57
CA ALA A 385 -3.85 5.12 8.75
C ALA A 385 -2.34 5.29 8.53
N SER A 386 -1.92 6.46 8.08
CA SER A 386 -0.49 6.79 7.95
C SER A 386 -0.24 8.28 8.00
N GLY A 387 0.99 8.68 8.26
CA GLY A 387 1.38 10.08 8.31
C GLY A 387 2.89 10.31 8.19
N GLY A 388 3.26 11.56 7.92
CA GLY A 388 4.62 12.01 7.69
C GLY A 388 4.94 12.14 6.19
N THR A 389 6.13 12.64 5.83
CA THR A 389 7.13 13.24 6.73
C THR A 389 6.74 14.67 7.15
N TYR A 390 7.39 15.20 8.19
CA TYR A 390 6.96 16.45 8.83
C TYR A 390 7.96 17.60 8.70
N GLY A 391 8.56 17.79 7.52
CA GLY A 391 9.60 18.83 7.32
C GLY A 391 9.14 20.28 7.43
N ASN A 392 7.84 20.53 7.58
CA ASN A 392 7.30 21.84 7.91
C ASN A 392 7.13 22.07 9.42
N GLN A 393 7.35 21.04 10.26
CA GLN A 393 7.29 21.15 11.71
C GLN A 393 8.62 21.66 12.27
N PRO A 394 8.61 22.49 13.32
CA PRO A 394 9.85 22.92 13.96
C PRO A 394 10.58 21.78 14.68
N ASP A 395 11.91 21.84 14.71
CA ASP A 395 12.79 20.98 15.49
C ASP A 395 12.32 20.89 16.96
N GLY A 396 12.22 19.67 17.49
CA GLY A 396 11.83 19.39 18.88
C GLY A 396 10.36 19.69 19.21
N SER A 397 9.53 19.97 18.21
CA SER A 397 8.10 20.22 18.41
C SER A 397 7.31 18.94 18.71
N THR A 398 6.11 19.13 19.22
CA THR A 398 5.14 18.05 19.44
C THR A 398 4.00 18.19 18.45
N LEU A 399 3.66 17.10 17.78
CA LEU A 399 2.49 16.98 16.92
C LEU A 399 1.55 15.93 17.49
N VAL A 400 0.26 16.28 17.57
CA VAL A 400 -0.81 15.34 17.93
C VAL A 400 -1.65 15.11 16.69
N ILE A 401 -1.90 13.84 16.39
CA ILE A 401 -2.66 13.42 15.22
C ILE A 401 -3.75 12.48 15.71
N ASP A 402 -5.00 12.85 15.48
CA ASP A 402 -6.15 12.04 15.85
C ASP A 402 -6.59 11.20 14.65
N VAL A 403 -6.71 9.89 14.86
CA VAL A 403 -7.18 8.93 13.87
C VAL A 403 -8.38 8.17 14.44
N CYS A 404 -9.40 7.97 13.61
CA CYS A 404 -10.55 7.14 13.98
C CYS A 404 -10.30 5.73 13.47
N LEU A 405 -10.27 4.75 14.37
CA LEU A 405 -9.96 3.37 14.06
C LEU A 405 -11.08 2.47 14.56
N THR A 406 -11.43 1.47 13.74
CA THR A 406 -12.39 0.45 14.15
C THR A 406 -11.80 -0.42 15.26
N ASP A 407 -12.66 -1.12 15.96
CA ASP A 407 -12.31 -2.23 16.85
C ASP A 407 -11.33 -3.21 16.19
N GLY A 408 -10.22 -3.54 16.86
CA GLY A 408 -9.23 -4.48 16.33
C GLY A 408 -7.82 -4.29 16.88
N CYS A 409 -6.93 -5.23 16.52
CA CYS A 409 -5.50 -5.10 16.76
C CYS A 409 -4.79 -4.53 15.55
N TYR A 410 -3.80 -3.70 15.86
CA TYR A 410 -3.04 -2.96 14.89
C TYR A 410 -1.55 -2.99 15.22
N ASP A 411 -0.75 -2.81 14.19
CA ASP A 411 0.67 -2.54 14.32
C ASP A 411 0.93 -1.07 14.05
N PHE A 412 1.38 -0.33 15.06
CA PHE A 412 1.91 1.02 14.88
C PHE A 412 3.37 0.91 14.44
N GLY A 413 3.63 1.16 13.17
CA GLY A 413 4.98 1.28 12.63
C GLY A 413 5.40 2.74 12.61
N ILE A 414 6.44 3.09 13.36
CA ILE A 414 7.13 4.38 13.23
C ILE A 414 8.46 4.16 12.50
N LEU A 415 8.80 5.11 11.64
CA LEU A 415 9.95 5.05 10.77
C LEU A 415 10.73 6.36 10.88
N ASP A 416 12.04 6.22 10.92
CA ASP A 416 13.02 7.29 10.87
C ASP A 416 13.91 7.05 9.64
N SER A 417 13.94 8.00 8.71
CA SER A 417 14.62 7.79 7.42
C SER A 417 16.14 7.77 7.50
N TYR A 418 16.74 8.27 8.58
CA TYR A 418 18.21 8.35 8.75
C TYR A 418 18.77 7.26 9.66
N GLY A 419 17.91 6.57 10.41
CA GLY A 419 18.22 5.34 11.11
C GLY A 419 18.93 5.53 12.45
N ASP A 420 19.06 6.76 12.91
CA ASP A 420 19.44 7.12 14.27
C ASP A 420 18.23 7.20 15.21
N GLY A 421 17.02 7.19 14.64
CA GLY A 421 15.76 7.19 15.37
C GLY A 421 15.51 8.50 16.09
N ILE A 422 14.32 8.65 16.63
CA ILE A 422 13.93 9.92 17.26
C ILE A 422 14.55 10.11 18.66
N CYS A 423 15.40 9.21 19.14
CA CYS A 423 16.11 9.32 20.42
C CYS A 423 17.44 8.54 20.42
N CYS A 424 18.53 8.98 21.03
CA CYS A 424 18.73 10.20 21.84
C CYS A 424 20.07 10.91 21.53
N GLY A 425 20.67 10.62 20.38
CA GLY A 425 21.94 11.23 19.95
C GLY A 425 21.77 12.64 19.39
N TYR A 426 20.62 12.90 18.76
CA TYR A 426 20.36 14.10 17.96
C TYR A 426 19.06 14.82 18.32
N GLY A 427 18.50 14.50 19.48
CA GLY A 427 17.35 15.16 20.13
C GLY A 427 16.68 14.19 21.09
N ASN A 428 15.65 14.63 21.80
CA ASN A 428 14.93 13.79 22.78
C ASN A 428 13.48 13.60 22.32
N GLY A 429 13.32 12.99 21.15
CA GLY A 429 12.02 12.63 20.62
C GLY A 429 11.47 11.33 21.22
N SER A 430 10.18 11.13 21.02
CA SER A 430 9.43 9.94 21.44
C SER A 430 8.08 9.91 20.74
N TYR A 431 7.40 8.77 20.76
CA TYR A 431 6.00 8.70 20.39
C TYR A 431 5.16 8.03 21.48
N SER A 432 3.88 8.38 21.50
CA SER A 432 2.85 7.65 22.23
C SER A 432 1.56 7.61 21.43
N VAL A 433 0.95 6.44 21.38
CA VAL A 433 -0.40 6.21 20.86
C VAL A 433 -1.33 6.08 22.07
N THR A 434 -2.39 6.89 22.14
CA THR A 434 -3.34 6.88 23.26
C THR A 434 -4.78 6.69 22.79
N ASP A 435 -5.62 6.08 23.62
CA ASP A 435 -7.08 6.06 23.42
C ASP A 435 -7.73 7.40 23.82
N ASP A 436 -9.05 7.49 23.61
CA ASP A 436 -9.93 8.62 23.96
C ASP A 436 -9.90 8.98 25.46
N ALA A 437 -9.62 7.99 26.31
CA ALA A 437 -9.45 8.14 27.75
C ALA A 437 -8.04 8.60 28.17
N GLY A 438 -7.11 8.69 27.22
CA GLY A 438 -5.72 9.09 27.42
C GLY A 438 -4.81 7.97 27.97
N ASN A 439 -5.23 6.70 27.91
CA ASN A 439 -4.39 5.56 28.23
C ASN A 439 -3.38 5.32 27.11
N ILE A 440 -2.12 5.03 27.46
CA ILE A 440 -1.07 4.73 26.48
C ILE A 440 -1.23 3.29 25.99
N LEU A 441 -1.51 3.15 24.69
CA LEU A 441 -1.67 1.87 23.98
C LEU A 441 -0.35 1.36 23.41
N ALA A 442 0.47 2.27 22.88
CA ALA A 442 1.84 2.02 22.45
C ALA A 442 2.71 3.25 22.75
N SER A 443 4.00 3.03 23.01
CA SER A 443 4.96 4.12 23.15
C SER A 443 6.37 3.63 22.87
N GLY A 444 7.22 4.53 22.43
CA GLY A 444 8.60 4.22 22.10
C GLY A 444 9.37 5.46 21.68
N GLY A 445 10.48 5.24 20.99
CA GLY A 445 11.33 6.33 20.53
C GLY A 445 12.82 6.00 20.45
N SER A 446 13.25 4.87 21.03
CA SER A 446 14.64 4.39 20.92
C SER A 446 14.72 3.27 19.90
N PHE A 447 14.85 3.63 18.63
CA PHE A 447 15.00 2.68 17.54
C PHE A 447 16.03 3.19 16.53
N GLY A 448 16.38 2.36 15.54
CA GLY A 448 17.20 2.79 14.42
C GLY A 448 16.32 3.37 13.33
N PHE A 449 16.05 2.57 12.29
CA PHE A 449 15.21 2.99 11.15
C PHE A 449 13.71 2.84 11.38
N SER A 450 13.31 1.93 12.25
CA SER A 450 11.91 1.71 12.54
C SER A 450 11.71 1.01 13.86
N GLU A 451 10.55 1.25 14.45
CA GLU A 451 9.98 0.44 15.51
C GLU A 451 8.57 0.05 15.09
N THR A 452 8.16 -1.16 15.43
CA THR A 452 6.78 -1.57 15.29
C THR A 452 6.30 -2.03 16.65
N THR A 453 5.26 -1.37 17.13
CA THR A 453 4.61 -1.70 18.39
C THR A 453 3.16 -2.07 18.10
N ALA A 454 2.81 -3.31 18.45
CA ALA A 454 1.43 -3.75 18.40
C ALA A 454 0.62 -3.01 19.47
N PHE A 455 -0.57 -2.57 19.11
CA PHE A 455 -1.57 -2.07 20.03
C PHE A 455 -2.93 -2.56 19.60
N CYS A 456 -3.84 -2.74 20.55
CA CYS A 456 -5.21 -3.11 20.22
C CYS A 456 -6.13 -2.04 20.76
N LEU A 457 -7.06 -1.64 19.93
CA LEU A 457 -8.21 -0.86 20.34
C LEU A 457 -9.25 -1.82 20.85
N PRO A 458 -10.11 -1.38 21.79
CA PRO A 458 -11.10 -2.26 22.40
C PRO A 458 -12.06 -2.76 21.33
N GLY A 459 -11.70 -3.90 20.74
CA GLY A 459 -12.50 -4.65 19.81
C GLY A 459 -13.04 -5.88 20.50
N CYS A 460 -14.27 -6.22 20.13
CA CYS A 460 -15.01 -7.24 20.83
C CYS A 460 -14.51 -8.67 20.60
N GLN A 461 -13.44 -9.08 21.28
CA GLN A 461 -13.02 -10.47 21.28
C GLN A 461 -13.67 -11.22 22.45
N ILE A 462 -14.69 -12.02 22.12
CA ILE A 462 -15.40 -12.86 23.09
C ILE A 462 -14.63 -14.17 23.39
N ASP A 463 -13.67 -14.53 22.54
CA ASP A 463 -12.77 -15.66 22.74
C ASP A 463 -11.55 -15.22 23.57
N VAL A 464 -11.19 -16.01 24.58
CA VAL A 464 -10.02 -15.77 25.45
C VAL A 464 -8.87 -16.65 24.98
N ASP A 465 -7.81 -16.03 24.48
CA ASP A 465 -6.62 -16.68 23.93
C ASP A 465 -5.30 -16.20 24.56
N VAL A 466 -5.39 -15.24 25.49
CA VAL A 466 -4.24 -14.72 26.26
C VAL A 466 -4.34 -15.14 27.73
N ASN A 467 -3.23 -15.63 28.30
CA ASN A 467 -3.13 -15.99 29.72
C ASN A 467 -2.86 -14.76 30.60
N ALA A 468 -3.84 -13.84 30.65
CA ALA A 468 -3.80 -12.63 31.48
C ALA A 468 -5.20 -12.31 32.04
N ALA A 469 -5.26 -11.58 33.14
CA ALA A 469 -6.53 -11.09 33.68
C ALA A 469 -7.15 -9.99 32.81
N SER A 470 -6.32 -9.08 32.31
CA SER A 470 -6.68 -7.87 31.59
C SER A 470 -5.76 -7.68 30.38
N GLY A 471 -6.13 -6.80 29.46
CA GLY A 471 -5.50 -6.66 28.15
C GLY A 471 -6.29 -7.39 27.06
N TYR A 472 -6.03 -7.08 25.80
CA TYR A 472 -6.76 -7.66 24.66
C TYR A 472 -6.67 -9.19 24.65
N GLY A 473 -7.80 -9.87 24.38
CA GLY A 473 -7.89 -11.34 24.36
C GLY A 473 -7.87 -12.00 25.75
N SER A 474 -7.92 -11.18 26.81
CA SER A 474 -8.04 -11.65 28.19
C SER A 474 -9.48 -11.93 28.60
N ILE A 475 -9.65 -12.57 29.75
CA ILE A 475 -10.99 -12.86 30.29
C ILE A 475 -11.76 -11.59 30.71
N MET A 476 -11.10 -10.56 31.26
CA MET A 476 -11.81 -9.31 31.61
C MET A 476 -12.22 -8.53 30.36
N ASP A 477 -11.41 -8.60 29.30
CA ASP A 477 -11.71 -8.01 28.00
C ASP A 477 -12.93 -8.67 27.36
N ALA A 478 -12.94 -10.01 27.28
CA ALA A 478 -14.08 -10.77 26.77
C ALA A 478 -15.38 -10.54 27.57
N ILE A 479 -15.30 -10.41 28.89
CA ILE A 479 -16.47 -10.09 29.75
C ILE A 479 -16.93 -8.64 29.55
N GLY A 480 -15.97 -7.72 29.43
CA GLY A 480 -16.22 -6.32 29.11
C GLY A 480 -17.04 -6.22 27.83
N CYS A 481 -16.63 -6.95 26.79
CA CYS A 481 -17.29 -6.87 25.51
C CYS A 481 -18.59 -7.66 25.39
N ALA A 482 -18.68 -8.84 26.00
CA ALA A 482 -19.84 -9.70 25.81
C ALA A 482 -21.17 -8.99 26.14
N THR A 483 -22.15 -9.12 25.26
CA THR A 483 -23.53 -8.71 25.52
C THR A 483 -24.26 -9.75 26.37
N SER A 484 -25.34 -9.34 27.04
CA SER A 484 -26.07 -10.24 27.94
C SER A 484 -26.70 -11.41 27.16
N GLY A 485 -26.21 -12.62 27.38
CA GLY A 485 -26.65 -13.86 26.76
C GLY A 485 -25.56 -14.55 25.94
N GLU A 486 -24.43 -13.89 25.71
CA GLU A 486 -23.33 -14.44 24.90
C GLU A 486 -22.51 -15.50 25.61
N ILE A 487 -21.70 -16.20 24.80
CA ILE A 487 -20.84 -17.31 25.19
C ILE A 487 -19.39 -16.88 24.97
N ILE A 488 -18.65 -16.75 26.07
CA ILE A 488 -17.20 -16.50 26.12
C ILE A 488 -16.47 -17.84 26.11
N THR A 489 -15.55 -18.02 25.17
CA THR A 489 -14.80 -19.29 25.04
C THR A 489 -13.35 -19.12 25.51
N LEU A 490 -12.93 -19.85 26.52
CA LEU A 490 -11.51 -20.03 26.85
C LEU A 490 -10.92 -21.03 25.85
N THR A 491 -10.09 -20.53 24.94
CA THR A 491 -9.62 -21.31 23.78
C THR A 491 -8.48 -22.27 24.15
N SER A 492 -8.16 -23.18 23.23
CA SER A 492 -7.03 -24.11 23.38
C SER A 492 -5.66 -23.42 23.34
N ALA A 493 -5.58 -22.13 22.99
CA ALA A 493 -4.35 -21.35 23.03
C ALA A 493 -3.78 -21.23 24.45
N ILE A 494 -4.65 -21.25 25.46
CA ILE A 494 -4.29 -21.17 26.88
C ILE A 494 -4.47 -22.51 27.61
N ALA A 495 -4.46 -23.63 26.87
CA ALA A 495 -4.56 -24.95 27.46
C ALA A 495 -3.44 -25.21 28.49
N GLY A 496 -3.84 -25.70 29.67
CA GLY A 496 -2.97 -26.01 30.80
C GLY A 496 -2.53 -24.80 31.62
N MET A 497 -3.01 -23.59 31.30
CA MET A 497 -2.60 -22.37 31.96
C MET A 497 -3.48 -22.00 33.16
N THR A 498 -2.93 -21.16 34.05
CA THR A 498 -3.63 -20.57 35.19
C THR A 498 -3.69 -19.06 35.01
N ILE A 499 -4.90 -18.52 34.91
CA ILE A 499 -5.17 -17.08 34.78
C ILE A 499 -5.38 -16.50 36.19
N ASP A 500 -4.46 -15.63 36.64
CA ASP A 500 -4.60 -14.92 37.91
C ASP A 500 -5.32 -13.58 37.71
N LEU A 501 -6.56 -13.51 38.21
CA LEU A 501 -7.47 -12.35 38.19
C LEU A 501 -7.06 -11.24 39.16
N GLY A 502 -5.94 -11.41 39.86
CA GLY A 502 -5.38 -10.42 40.77
C GLY A 502 -6.19 -10.28 42.06
N SER A 503 -6.10 -9.11 42.69
CA SER A 503 -6.58 -8.92 44.05
C SER A 503 -8.08 -8.66 44.20
N MET A 504 -8.74 -8.27 43.11
CA MET A 504 -10.15 -7.85 43.08
C MET A 504 -11.09 -8.92 42.53
N GLY A 505 -10.57 -9.98 41.89
CA GLY A 505 -11.39 -10.97 41.18
C GLY A 505 -12.17 -10.33 40.03
N ILE A 506 -13.24 -11.00 39.59
CA ILE A 506 -14.14 -10.51 38.53
C ILE A 506 -15.54 -10.27 39.10
N ILE A 507 -16.15 -9.15 38.69
CA ILE A 507 -17.56 -8.84 38.93
C ILE A 507 -18.33 -9.13 37.63
N ILE A 508 -19.43 -9.88 37.75
CA ILE A 508 -20.36 -10.18 36.66
C ILE A 508 -21.67 -9.46 36.92
N ASP A 509 -22.00 -8.54 36.03
CA ASP A 509 -23.17 -7.66 36.07
C ASP A 509 -24.04 -7.75 34.82
N LYS A 510 -23.91 -8.85 34.09
CA LYS A 510 -24.70 -9.20 32.90
C LYS A 510 -24.84 -10.73 32.82
N SER A 511 -25.83 -11.23 32.08
CA SER A 511 -26.01 -12.68 31.96
C SER A 511 -25.04 -13.25 30.93
N LEU A 512 -24.25 -14.27 31.27
CA LEU A 512 -23.18 -14.79 30.42
C LEU A 512 -23.05 -16.31 30.51
N THR A 513 -22.47 -16.90 29.47
CA THR A 513 -21.84 -18.22 29.54
C THR A 513 -20.34 -18.05 29.37
N ILE A 514 -19.53 -18.67 30.23
CA ILE A 514 -18.08 -18.80 30.06
C ILE A 514 -17.82 -20.30 29.94
N GLU A 515 -17.15 -20.72 28.87
CA GLU A 515 -16.89 -22.14 28.61
C GLU A 515 -15.47 -22.41 28.16
N ALA A 516 -14.98 -23.60 28.49
CA ALA A 516 -13.70 -24.14 28.04
C ALA A 516 -13.87 -25.61 27.69
N ASN A 517 -12.99 -26.15 26.84
CA ASN A 517 -12.89 -27.60 26.69
C ASN A 517 -12.34 -28.21 27.99
N PRO A 518 -13.03 -29.15 28.64
CA PRO A 518 -12.55 -29.80 29.86
C PRO A 518 -11.18 -30.47 29.72
N ALA A 519 -10.79 -30.87 28.51
CA ALA A 519 -9.47 -31.43 28.23
C ALA A 519 -8.33 -30.40 28.35
N ASP A 520 -8.64 -29.11 28.24
CA ASP A 520 -7.65 -28.03 28.26
C ASP A 520 -7.19 -27.68 29.68
N ASN A 521 -7.86 -28.15 30.73
CA ASN A 521 -7.42 -27.99 32.14
C ASN A 521 -7.08 -26.54 32.54
N ILE A 522 -7.89 -25.57 32.11
CA ILE A 522 -7.70 -24.14 32.42
C ILE A 522 -8.14 -23.84 33.86
N ILE A 523 -7.38 -23.01 34.56
CA ILE A 523 -7.65 -22.61 35.96
C ILE A 523 -7.79 -21.09 36.05
N LEU A 524 -8.91 -20.60 36.59
CA LEU A 524 -9.07 -19.22 37.02
C LEU A 524 -8.73 -19.10 38.52
N THR A 525 -7.86 -18.17 38.88
CA THR A 525 -7.46 -17.94 40.26
C THR A 525 -7.52 -16.46 40.65
N SER A 526 -7.61 -16.17 41.94
CA SER A 526 -7.43 -14.81 42.48
C SER A 526 -6.65 -14.85 43.78
N SER A 527 -5.84 -13.82 44.04
CA SER A 527 -4.89 -13.78 45.16
C SER A 527 -5.13 -12.69 46.21
N GLY A 528 -6.24 -11.93 46.13
CA GLY A 528 -6.50 -10.81 47.04
C GLY A 528 -7.66 -10.94 48.00
N SER A 529 -8.18 -9.78 48.42
CA SER A 529 -9.19 -9.64 49.47
C SER A 529 -10.63 -9.70 48.95
N ALA A 530 -10.84 -10.10 47.70
CA ALA A 530 -12.14 -10.31 47.10
C ALA A 530 -12.34 -11.77 46.65
N PRO A 531 -13.60 -12.22 46.50
CA PRO A 531 -13.91 -13.48 45.82
C PRO A 531 -13.38 -13.52 44.39
N THR A 532 -13.04 -14.71 43.90
CA THR A 532 -12.57 -14.91 42.52
C THR A 532 -13.62 -14.47 41.50
N ILE A 533 -14.89 -14.79 41.77
CA ILE A 533 -16.04 -14.34 40.98
C ILE A 533 -17.13 -13.79 41.90
N ILE A 534 -17.69 -12.63 41.54
CA ILE A 534 -18.84 -12.01 42.20
C ILE A 534 -19.95 -11.87 41.15
N LEU A 535 -21.06 -12.59 41.30
CA LEU A 535 -22.24 -12.43 40.44
C LEU A 535 -23.23 -11.45 41.10
N ASN A 536 -23.57 -10.37 40.41
CA ASN A 536 -24.56 -9.40 40.86
C ASN A 536 -25.99 -9.93 40.72
N SER A 537 -26.92 -9.36 41.50
CA SER A 537 -28.33 -9.75 41.47
C SER A 537 -29.00 -9.39 40.15
N GLY A 538 -29.89 -10.26 39.67
CA GLY A 538 -30.64 -10.04 38.42
C GLY A 538 -30.02 -10.67 37.18
N PHE A 539 -28.84 -11.30 37.30
CA PHE A 539 -28.11 -11.89 36.18
C PHE A 539 -27.92 -13.40 36.33
N THR A 540 -27.74 -14.07 35.19
CA THR A 540 -27.46 -15.51 35.11
C THR A 540 -26.04 -15.75 34.60
N LEU A 541 -25.22 -16.48 35.36
CA LEU A 541 -23.87 -16.87 34.94
C LEU A 541 -23.80 -18.38 34.78
N THR A 542 -23.42 -18.85 33.60
CA THR A 542 -23.12 -20.27 33.32
C THR A 542 -21.61 -20.45 33.18
N LEU A 543 -21.00 -21.34 33.96
CA LEU A 543 -19.58 -21.68 33.86
C LEU A 543 -19.45 -23.13 33.40
N ARG A 544 -18.62 -23.39 32.37
CA ARG A 544 -18.45 -24.73 31.80
C ARG A 544 -17.00 -25.16 31.61
N GLY A 545 -16.64 -26.34 32.09
CA GLY A 545 -15.43 -27.05 31.63
C GLY A 545 -14.08 -26.53 32.11
N PHE A 546 -14.03 -25.62 33.09
CA PHE A 546 -12.77 -25.15 33.70
C PHE A 546 -12.81 -25.15 35.24
N GLU A 547 -11.64 -24.96 35.84
CA GLU A 547 -11.47 -24.91 37.29
C GLU A 547 -11.40 -23.46 37.79
N ILE A 548 -11.97 -23.22 38.97
CA ILE A 548 -11.96 -21.91 39.65
C ILE A 548 -11.44 -22.14 41.07
N GLN A 549 -10.43 -21.39 41.46
CA GLN A 549 -9.84 -21.47 42.79
C GLN A 549 -9.60 -20.08 43.37
N SER A 550 -9.62 -19.96 44.69
CA SER A 550 -9.14 -18.79 45.39
C SER A 550 -7.84 -19.16 46.11
N THR A 551 -6.87 -18.25 46.15
CA THR A 551 -5.70 -18.36 47.05
C THR A 551 -5.81 -17.45 48.27
N SER A 552 -6.99 -16.85 48.50
CA SER A 552 -7.34 -16.08 49.69
C SER A 552 -7.95 -16.94 50.79
N VAL A 553 -7.41 -16.91 52.01
CA VAL A 553 -7.95 -17.71 53.14
C VAL A 553 -9.22 -17.09 53.74
N ASP A 554 -9.47 -15.81 53.45
CA ASP A 554 -10.48 -14.99 54.12
C ASP A 554 -11.73 -14.71 53.25
N GLN A 555 -11.76 -15.18 52.00
CA GLN A 555 -12.84 -14.92 51.05
C GLN A 555 -13.34 -16.20 50.37
N PRO A 556 -14.63 -16.28 50.00
CA PRO A 556 -15.14 -17.38 49.21
C PRO A 556 -14.56 -17.35 47.79
N THR A 557 -14.53 -18.49 47.10
CA THR A 557 -14.13 -18.54 45.69
C THR A 557 -15.19 -17.85 44.82
N ILE A 558 -16.48 -18.06 45.09
CA ILE A 558 -17.58 -17.39 44.38
C ILE A 558 -18.56 -16.76 45.37
N SER A 559 -18.95 -15.51 45.10
CA SER A 559 -20.08 -14.84 45.76
C SER A 559 -21.24 -14.69 44.76
N ASN A 560 -22.34 -15.40 44.99
CA ASN A 560 -23.49 -15.43 44.10
C ASN A 560 -24.67 -14.63 44.65
N ASN A 561 -25.06 -13.57 43.95
CA ASN A 561 -26.28 -12.79 44.22
C ASN A 561 -27.37 -13.00 43.15
N GLY A 562 -27.13 -13.82 42.10
CA GLY A 562 -28.02 -14.05 40.97
C GLY A 562 -28.37 -15.53 40.75
N ILE A 563 -28.33 -15.98 39.49
CA ILE A 563 -28.53 -17.39 39.10
C ILE A 563 -27.18 -17.93 38.60
N LEU A 564 -26.57 -18.84 39.35
CA LEU A 564 -25.32 -19.49 38.99
C LEU A 564 -25.57 -20.91 38.46
N ILE A 565 -25.08 -21.22 37.27
CA ILE A 565 -25.13 -22.54 36.65
C ILE A 565 -23.69 -23.04 36.48
N LEU A 566 -23.40 -24.21 37.02
CA LEU A 566 -22.09 -24.85 36.91
C LEU A 566 -22.23 -26.15 36.13
N ASP A 567 -21.55 -26.28 35.00
CA ASP A 567 -21.58 -27.47 34.15
C ASP A 567 -20.18 -28.03 33.90
N ASN A 568 -19.85 -29.18 34.46
CA ASN A 568 -18.51 -29.76 34.38
C ASN A 568 -17.38 -28.79 34.80
N SER A 569 -17.66 -27.89 35.74
CA SER A 569 -16.68 -26.96 36.33
C SER A 569 -16.32 -27.39 37.75
N THR A 570 -15.09 -27.12 38.17
CA THR A 570 -14.62 -27.47 39.52
C THR A 570 -14.34 -26.19 40.30
N ILE A 571 -14.93 -26.07 41.49
CA ILE A 571 -14.58 -25.01 42.45
C ILE A 571 -13.66 -25.61 43.51
N LYS A 572 -12.47 -25.05 43.70
CA LYS A 572 -11.52 -25.44 44.75
C LYS A 572 -11.41 -24.41 45.86
N ASN A 573 -11.07 -24.93 47.03
CA ASN A 573 -11.00 -24.22 48.30
C ASN A 573 -9.66 -23.50 48.49
N ASN A 574 -9.67 -22.46 49.33
CA ASN A 574 -8.54 -22.10 50.16
C ASN A 574 -8.87 -22.26 51.66
N MET A 575 -7.94 -22.80 52.44
CA MET A 575 -8.14 -23.25 53.82
C MET A 575 -8.74 -22.17 54.76
N GLY A 576 -10.08 -22.12 54.92
CA GLY A 576 -10.70 -21.26 55.94
C GLY A 576 -12.16 -20.85 55.73
N ASN A 577 -12.70 -20.80 54.50
CA ASN A 577 -14.02 -20.24 54.19
C ASN A 577 -14.89 -21.11 53.25
N PRO A 578 -16.21 -20.87 53.15
CA PRO A 578 -17.09 -21.54 52.19
C PRO A 578 -16.65 -21.26 50.74
N GLN A 579 -16.61 -22.29 49.88
CA GLN A 579 -16.22 -22.15 48.47
C GLN A 579 -17.17 -21.25 47.66
N LEU A 580 -18.45 -21.29 47.99
CA LEU A 580 -19.52 -20.55 47.33
C LEU A 580 -20.42 -19.96 48.42
N ILE A 581 -20.64 -18.65 48.38
CA ILE A 581 -21.67 -17.99 49.18
C ILE A 581 -22.83 -17.66 48.25
N ASN A 582 -24.04 -18.09 48.62
CA ASN A 582 -25.27 -17.83 47.86
C ASN A 582 -26.19 -16.93 48.69
N SER A 583 -26.43 -15.72 48.20
CA SER A 583 -27.25 -14.73 48.90
C SER A 583 -28.73 -15.12 48.95
N THR A 584 -29.46 -14.50 49.88
CA THR A 584 -30.90 -14.76 50.08
C THR A 584 -31.67 -14.39 48.81
N GLY A 585 -32.34 -15.37 48.20
CA GLY A 585 -33.10 -15.21 46.96
C GLY A 585 -32.35 -15.61 45.68
N SER A 586 -31.06 -15.92 45.77
CA SER A 586 -30.20 -16.35 44.66
C SER A 586 -30.29 -17.87 44.43
N GLN A 587 -30.02 -18.33 43.21
CA GLN A 587 -30.15 -19.74 42.80
C GLN A 587 -28.81 -20.32 42.33
N VAL A 588 -28.59 -21.61 42.60
CA VAL A 588 -27.43 -22.37 42.13
C VAL A 588 -27.91 -23.68 41.52
N GLN A 589 -27.51 -23.95 40.28
CA GLN A 589 -27.72 -25.21 39.58
C GLN A 589 -26.38 -25.86 39.27
N VAL A 590 -26.25 -27.14 39.59
CA VAL A 590 -25.01 -27.91 39.40
C VAL A 590 -25.30 -29.09 38.47
N MET A 591 -24.58 -29.15 37.35
CA MET A 591 -24.65 -30.18 36.32
C MET A 591 -23.25 -30.73 36.12
N ASN A 592 -23.11 -32.07 36.10
CA ASN A 592 -21.84 -32.77 35.81
C ASN A 592 -20.59 -32.31 36.61
N SER A 593 -20.76 -31.54 37.68
CA SER A 593 -19.70 -30.91 38.45
C SER A 593 -19.58 -31.61 39.81
N SER A 594 -18.41 -32.14 40.11
CA SER A 594 -18.23 -33.15 41.18
C SER A 594 -17.81 -32.58 42.56
N SER A 595 -17.45 -31.29 42.66
CA SER A 595 -16.82 -30.73 43.87
C SER A 595 -17.72 -29.94 44.83
N LEU A 596 -18.97 -29.65 44.47
CA LEU A 596 -19.91 -28.95 45.36
C LEU A 596 -20.72 -29.94 46.21
N ARG A 597 -20.23 -30.25 47.41
CA ARG A 597 -21.08 -30.83 48.46
C ARG A 597 -21.82 -29.71 49.18
N LYS A 598 -23.14 -29.84 49.27
CA LYS A 598 -24.02 -28.95 50.05
C LYS A 598 -23.54 -28.72 51.47
#